data_AF-A0A087SJ75-F1
#
_entry.id   AF-A0A087SJ75-F1
#
_cell.length_a   1.000
_cell.length_b   1.000
_cell.length_c   1.000
_cell.angle_alpha   90.00
_cell.angle_beta   90.00
_cell.angle_gamma   90.00
#
_symmetry.space_group_name_H-M   'P 1'
#
loop_
_entity.id
_entity.type
_entity.pdbx_description
1 polymer ?
#
loop_
_entity_poly.entity_id
_entity_poly.type
_entity_poly.pdbx_seq_one_letter_code
_entity_poly.pdbx_strand_id
1 'polypeptide(L)'
;MPPGGDPPPPPPSPWQKVLYKEQPWPDNYTSPAFLESLVVNDRVPVRSYARVLAAATALMSPLYSTLTLSISSDTVLACVLGLALAHLYLADYRPASSGPAASLQGSLSLAAILAAAILVASRLRDVADVAAQLLLSLLAFAKINGPWDEAVPRLGQDMREA
;
A
#
# COMPACT_ATOMS: atom_id res chain seq x y z
N MET A 1 52.90 11.27 -25.20
CA MET A 1 52.25 10.41 -26.19
C MET A 1 51.25 9.52 -25.45
N PRO A 2 49.93 9.75 -25.57
CA PRO A 2 48.94 8.90 -24.93
C PRO A 2 48.69 7.62 -25.76
N PRO A 3 48.64 6.42 -25.14
CA PRO A 3 48.33 5.17 -25.81
C PRO A 3 46.82 4.98 -25.96
N GLY A 4 46.40 4.44 -27.12
CA GLY A 4 45.17 3.67 -27.27
C GLY A 4 43.86 4.47 -27.29
N GLY A 5 43.55 5.11 -28.42
CA GLY A 5 42.16 5.47 -28.72
C GLY A 5 41.36 4.20 -29.04
N ASP A 6 40.12 4.13 -28.55
CA ASP A 6 39.19 3.06 -28.88
C ASP A 6 39.05 2.93 -30.41
N PRO A 7 38.99 1.71 -30.96
CA PRO A 7 38.79 1.52 -32.39
C PRO A 7 37.49 2.21 -32.83
N PRO A 8 37.46 2.84 -34.02
CA PRO A 8 36.26 3.48 -34.52
C PRO A 8 35.10 2.48 -34.59
N PRO A 9 33.86 2.88 -34.26
CA PRO A 9 32.73 1.98 -34.29
C PRO A 9 32.58 1.37 -35.70
N PRO A 10 32.30 0.06 -35.82
CA PRO A 10 32.10 -0.56 -37.11
C PRO A 10 30.95 0.14 -37.86
N PRO A 11 30.99 0.19 -39.21
CA PRO A 11 29.92 0.80 -39.99
C PRO A 11 28.58 0.16 -39.62
N PRO A 12 27.49 0.93 -39.52
CA PRO A 12 26.19 0.40 -39.14
C PRO A 12 25.79 -0.68 -40.14
N SER A 13 25.55 -1.89 -39.66
CA SER A 13 25.08 -2.98 -40.50
C SER A 13 23.68 -2.63 -41.06
N PRO A 14 23.38 -3.01 -42.32
CA PRO A 14 22.04 -2.81 -42.86
C PRO A 14 21.03 -3.55 -41.98
N TRP A 15 19.88 -2.92 -41.77
CA TRP A 15 18.85 -3.46 -40.88
C TRP A 15 18.48 -4.89 -41.30
N GLN A 16 18.61 -5.83 -40.35
CA GLN A 16 18.36 -7.24 -40.61
C GLN A 16 17.37 -7.80 -39.59
N LYS A 17 16.38 -8.55 -40.07
CA LYS A 17 15.46 -9.30 -39.20
C LYS A 17 16.20 -10.51 -38.62
N VAL A 18 16.66 -10.40 -37.38
CA VAL A 18 17.45 -11.43 -36.68
C VAL A 18 16.58 -12.42 -35.90
N LEU A 19 15.31 -12.10 -35.67
CA LEU A 19 14.40 -12.89 -34.82
C LEU A 19 14.18 -14.35 -35.27
N TYR A 20 14.28 -14.63 -36.58
CA TYR A 20 14.05 -15.97 -37.15
C TYR A 20 15.33 -16.68 -37.59
N LYS A 21 16.50 -16.12 -37.29
CA LYS A 21 17.78 -16.79 -37.52
C LYS A 21 18.08 -17.69 -36.34
N GLU A 22 18.59 -18.89 -36.60
CA GLU A 22 19.10 -19.77 -35.56
C GLU A 22 20.24 -19.08 -34.80
N GLN A 23 20.02 -18.86 -33.51
CA GLN A 23 21.00 -18.27 -32.61
C GLN A 23 21.73 -19.38 -31.85
N PRO A 24 23.00 -19.19 -31.46
CA PRO A 24 23.76 -20.17 -30.69
C PRO A 24 23.31 -20.26 -29.21
N TRP A 25 22.25 -19.54 -28.85
CA TRP A 25 21.71 -19.45 -27.51
C TRP A 25 20.29 -20.03 -27.49
N PRO A 26 19.88 -20.71 -26.41
CA PRO A 26 18.50 -21.18 -26.28
C PRO A 26 17.52 -20.00 -26.24
N ASP A 27 16.27 -20.20 -26.68
CA ASP A 27 15.25 -19.15 -26.80
C ASP A 27 14.99 -18.37 -25.49
N ASN A 28 15.30 -18.95 -24.33
CA ASN A 28 15.16 -18.32 -23.01
C ASN A 28 16.47 -17.73 -22.46
N TYR A 29 17.50 -17.59 -23.30
CA TYR A 29 18.79 -17.06 -22.84
C TYR A 29 18.66 -15.58 -22.46
N THR A 30 18.99 -15.30 -21.20
CA THR A 30 19.17 -13.96 -20.67
C THR A 30 20.59 -13.90 -20.10
N SER A 31 21.32 -12.80 -20.35
CA SER A 31 22.68 -12.67 -19.82
C SER A 31 22.66 -12.62 -18.29
N PRO A 32 23.64 -13.20 -17.58
CA PRO A 32 23.73 -13.07 -16.12
C PRO A 32 23.78 -11.61 -15.64
N ALA A 33 24.41 -10.74 -16.45
CA ALA A 33 24.51 -9.30 -16.22
C ALA A 33 23.20 -8.53 -16.46
N PHE A 34 22.19 -9.16 -17.06
CA PHE A 34 20.90 -8.51 -17.35
C PHE A 34 20.26 -7.97 -16.06
N LEU A 35 20.25 -8.79 -15.00
CA LEU A 35 19.69 -8.40 -13.71
C LEU A 35 20.63 -7.52 -12.89
N GLU A 36 21.94 -7.52 -13.18
CA GLU A 36 22.92 -6.65 -12.51
C GLU A 36 22.68 -5.17 -12.81
N SER A 37 22.14 -4.86 -14.00
CA SER A 37 21.75 -3.51 -14.40
C SER A 37 20.30 -3.15 -14.09
N LEU A 38 19.55 -4.06 -13.46
CA LEU A 38 18.14 -3.87 -13.18
C LEU A 38 17.96 -2.95 -11.96
N VAL A 39 17.88 -1.65 -12.22
CA VAL A 39 17.57 -0.66 -11.18
C VAL A 39 16.07 -0.68 -10.92
N VAL A 40 15.66 -1.31 -9.81
CA VAL A 40 14.27 -1.28 -9.34
C VAL A 40 14.12 -0.15 -8.32
N ASN A 41 13.04 0.62 -8.41
CA ASN A 41 12.65 1.59 -7.38
C ASN A 41 13.70 2.69 -7.10
N ASP A 42 14.55 3.07 -8.08
CA ASP A 42 15.59 4.10 -7.96
C ASP A 42 15.11 5.39 -7.28
N ARG A 43 13.87 5.79 -7.59
CA ARG A 43 13.28 7.06 -7.14
C ARG A 43 11.86 6.88 -6.63
N VAL A 44 11.67 6.00 -5.66
CA VAL A 44 10.39 5.99 -4.92
C VAL A 44 10.34 7.25 -4.05
N PRO A 45 9.43 8.20 -4.31
CA PRO A 45 9.33 9.39 -3.48
C PRO A 45 8.81 8.98 -2.10
N VAL A 46 9.49 9.42 -1.05
CA VAL A 46 9.03 9.24 0.32
C VAL A 46 7.73 10.03 0.50
N ARG A 47 6.63 9.32 0.71
CA ARG A 47 5.31 9.94 0.94
C ARG A 47 5.02 9.94 2.43
N SER A 48 4.52 11.07 2.91
CA SER A 48 4.02 11.16 4.29
C SER A 48 2.75 10.32 4.42
N TYR A 49 2.72 9.44 5.41
CA TYR A 49 1.60 8.55 5.68
C TYR A 49 0.29 9.33 5.85
N ALA A 50 0.31 10.40 6.66
CA ALA A 50 -0.85 11.25 6.89
C ALA A 50 -1.41 11.88 5.61
N ARG A 51 -0.53 12.34 4.69
CA ARG A 51 -0.97 12.91 3.41
C ARG A 51 -1.60 11.86 2.50
N VAL A 52 -1.05 10.65 2.48
CA VAL A 52 -1.61 9.54 1.70
C VAL A 52 -2.98 9.15 2.24
N LEU A 53 -3.11 9.01 3.56
CA LEU A 53 -4.41 8.73 4.18
C LEU A 53 -5.43 9.83 3.90
N ALA A 54 -5.06 11.10 4.06
CA ALA A 54 -5.95 12.22 3.81
C ALA A 54 -6.44 12.26 2.35
N ALA A 55 -5.54 12.01 1.39
CA ALA A 55 -5.91 11.92 -0.01
C ALA A 55 -6.84 10.72 -0.27
N ALA A 56 -6.52 9.54 0.28
CA ALA A 56 -7.30 8.33 0.09
C ALA A 56 -8.71 8.46 0.68
N THR A 57 -8.85 8.95 1.91
CA THR A 57 -10.17 9.14 2.54
C THR A 57 -10.97 10.21 1.83
N ALA A 58 -10.37 11.35 1.45
CA ALA A 58 -11.05 12.39 0.69
C ALA A 58 -11.59 11.88 -0.66
N LEU A 59 -10.79 11.11 -1.40
CA LEU A 59 -11.20 10.52 -2.68
C LEU A 59 -12.35 9.52 -2.51
N MET A 60 -12.34 8.71 -1.46
CA MET A 60 -13.35 7.68 -1.22
C MET A 60 -14.60 8.18 -0.49
N SER A 61 -14.58 9.39 0.06
CA SER A 61 -15.67 9.93 0.89
C SER A 61 -17.05 9.97 0.22
N PRO A 62 -17.18 10.33 -1.08
CA PRO A 62 -18.47 10.25 -1.76
C PRO A 62 -19.03 8.83 -1.79
N LEU A 63 -18.17 7.82 -2.01
CA LEU A 63 -18.57 6.41 -2.04
C LEU A 63 -19.11 5.99 -0.68
N TYR A 64 -18.40 6.31 0.40
CA TYR A 64 -18.84 6.00 1.76
C TYR A 64 -20.15 6.70 2.13
N SER A 65 -20.33 7.97 1.76
CA SER A 65 -21.58 8.71 1.99
C SER A 65 -22.78 8.05 1.27
N THR A 66 -22.58 7.58 0.05
CA THR A 66 -23.65 6.93 -0.73
C THR A 66 -24.04 5.54 -0.26
N LEU A 67 -23.20 4.86 0.53
CA LEU A 67 -23.34 3.45 0.91
C LEU A 67 -24.63 3.15 1.67
N THR A 68 -25.08 4.08 2.53
CA THR A 68 -26.24 3.89 3.41
C THR A 68 -27.47 4.71 2.99
N LEU A 69 -27.49 5.27 1.77
CA LEU A 69 -28.61 6.13 1.33
C LEU A 69 -29.95 5.40 1.26
N SER A 70 -29.94 4.13 0.88
CA SER A 70 -31.14 3.29 0.78
C SER A 70 -31.49 2.56 2.08
N ILE A 71 -30.69 2.72 3.14
CA ILE A 71 -30.83 2.00 4.41
C ILE A 71 -31.39 2.93 5.48
N SER A 72 -32.35 2.42 6.26
CA SER A 72 -32.93 3.17 7.39
C SER A 72 -31.90 3.47 8.48
N SER A 73 -32.04 4.62 9.15
CA SER A 73 -31.20 5.03 10.28
C SER A 73 -31.16 3.99 11.39
N ASP A 74 -32.30 3.37 11.72
CA ASP A 74 -32.40 2.38 12.79
C ASP A 74 -31.62 1.11 12.46
N THR A 75 -31.65 0.70 11.19
CA THR A 75 -30.87 -0.43 10.69
C THR A 75 -29.38 -0.13 10.74
N VAL A 76 -28.96 1.08 10.32
CA VAL A 76 -27.55 1.49 10.41
C VAL A 76 -27.07 1.49 11.85
N LEU A 77 -27.86 2.05 12.79
CA LEU A 77 -27.53 2.05 14.21
C LEU A 77 -27.43 0.62 14.77
N ALA A 78 -28.38 -0.26 14.42
CA ALA A 78 -28.35 -1.66 14.84
C ALA A 78 -27.10 -2.38 14.32
N CYS A 79 -26.71 -2.16 13.06
CA CYS A 79 -25.49 -2.71 12.49
C CYS A 79 -24.24 -2.16 13.18
N VAL A 80 -24.16 -0.85 13.45
CA VAL A 80 -23.03 -0.23 14.17
C VAL A 80 -22.89 -0.82 15.58
N LEU A 81 -23.98 -0.92 16.33
CA LEU A 81 -23.98 -1.52 17.67
C LEU A 81 -23.59 -3.00 17.60
N GLY A 82 -24.13 -3.75 16.65
CA GLY A 82 -23.80 -5.16 16.45
C GLY A 82 -22.31 -5.38 16.10
N LEU A 83 -21.75 -4.56 15.21
CA LEU A 83 -20.34 -4.61 14.83
C LEU A 83 -19.41 -4.16 15.97
N ALA A 84 -19.81 -3.17 16.76
CA ALA A 84 -19.08 -2.75 17.95
C ALA A 84 -19.08 -3.86 19.01
N LEU A 85 -20.21 -4.54 19.24
CA LEU A 85 -20.29 -5.70 20.13
C LEU A 85 -19.45 -6.87 19.60
N ALA A 86 -19.47 -7.13 18.29
CA ALA A 86 -18.63 -8.15 17.67
C ALA A 86 -17.14 -7.81 17.84
N HIS A 87 -16.74 -6.55 17.67
CA HIS A 87 -15.39 -6.10 17.97
C HIS A 87 -15.02 -6.36 19.43
N LEU A 88 -15.87 -5.98 20.39
CA LEU A 88 -15.62 -6.22 21.82
C LEU A 88 -15.53 -7.71 22.18
N TYR A 89 -16.32 -8.56 21.52
CA TYR A 89 -16.29 -10.01 21.70
C TYR A 89 -15.00 -10.63 21.14
N LEU A 90 -14.57 -10.18 19.97
CA LEU A 90 -13.40 -10.71 19.26
C LEU A 90 -12.09 -10.07 19.72
N ALA A 91 -12.11 -8.87 20.28
CA ALA A 91 -10.91 -8.16 20.69
C ALA A 91 -10.20 -8.93 21.82
N ASP A 92 -9.05 -9.52 21.49
CA ASP A 92 -8.22 -10.19 22.46
C ASP A 92 -7.36 -9.15 23.18
N TYR A 93 -7.86 -8.65 24.30
CA TYR A 93 -7.12 -7.71 25.16
C TYR A 93 -6.06 -8.41 26.03
N ARG A 94 -5.84 -9.71 25.83
CA ARG A 94 -4.81 -10.45 26.56
C ARG A 94 -3.43 -10.14 25.98
N PRO A 95 -2.42 -9.85 26.81
CA PRO A 95 -1.06 -9.69 26.33
C PRO A 95 -0.53 -11.04 25.80
N ALA A 96 -0.22 -11.07 24.50
CA ALA A 96 0.54 -12.11 23.80
C ALA A 96 -0.14 -13.49 23.61
N SER A 97 -1.38 -13.54 23.10
CA SER A 97 -1.89 -14.76 22.46
C SER A 97 -1.20 -14.98 21.11
N SER A 98 -0.19 -15.84 21.09
CA SER A 98 0.60 -16.13 19.88
C SER A 98 0.07 -17.40 19.23
N GLY A 99 -0.83 -17.28 18.26
CA GLY A 99 -1.35 -18.43 17.52
C GLY A 99 -2.17 -18.03 16.28
N PRO A 100 -2.35 -18.93 15.31
CA PRO A 100 -3.06 -18.64 14.05
C PRO A 100 -4.53 -18.24 14.27
N ALA A 101 -5.18 -18.79 15.30
CA ALA A 101 -6.53 -18.40 15.70
C ALA A 101 -6.59 -16.97 16.25
N ALA A 102 -5.57 -16.55 17.02
CA ALA A 102 -5.48 -15.20 17.58
C ALA A 102 -5.27 -14.15 16.47
N SER A 103 -4.46 -14.44 15.45
CA SER A 103 -4.27 -13.54 14.31
C SER A 103 -5.54 -13.38 13.47
N LEU A 104 -6.31 -14.45 13.26
CA LEU A 104 -7.58 -14.40 12.53
C LEU A 104 -8.62 -13.59 13.33
N GLN A 105 -8.72 -13.86 14.63
CA GLN A 105 -9.65 -13.18 15.52
C GLN A 105 -9.34 -11.68 15.62
N GLY A 106 -8.06 -11.31 15.73
CA GLY A 106 -7.62 -9.90 15.70
C GLY A 106 -7.96 -9.21 14.38
N SER A 107 -7.74 -9.88 13.24
CA SER A 107 -8.08 -9.34 11.91
C SER A 107 -9.59 -9.12 11.76
N LEU A 108 -10.40 -10.08 12.21
CA LEU A 108 -11.86 -9.99 12.18
C LEU A 108 -12.38 -8.89 13.12
N SER A 109 -11.77 -8.75 14.29
CA SER A 109 -12.08 -7.67 15.24
C SER A 109 -11.79 -6.29 14.63
N LEU A 110 -10.66 -6.12 13.94
CA LEU A 110 -10.34 -4.87 13.24
C LEU A 110 -11.29 -4.61 12.06
N ALA A 111 -11.65 -5.64 11.28
CA ALA A 111 -12.61 -5.51 10.21
C ALA A 111 -13.99 -5.07 10.72
N ALA A 112 -14.43 -5.60 11.86
CA ALA A 112 -15.71 -5.24 12.48
C ALA A 112 -15.75 -3.77 12.92
N ILE A 113 -14.71 -3.28 13.61
CA ILE A 113 -14.69 -1.90 14.08
C ILE A 113 -14.49 -0.89 12.93
N LEU A 114 -13.73 -1.24 11.88
CA LEU A 114 -13.61 -0.41 10.68
C LEU A 114 -14.95 -0.32 9.94
N ALA A 115 -15.68 -1.43 9.80
CA ALA A 115 -17.02 -1.42 9.21
C ALA A 115 -17.99 -0.55 10.02
N ALA A 116 -17.94 -0.63 11.35
CA ALA A 116 -18.73 0.24 12.23
C ALA A 116 -18.37 1.73 12.04
N ALA A 117 -17.08 2.07 11.98
CA ALA A 117 -16.62 3.45 11.75
C ALA A 117 -17.08 3.99 10.39
N ILE A 118 -17.04 3.18 9.33
CA ILE A 118 -17.52 3.56 8.00
C ILE A 118 -19.03 3.82 8.01
N LEU A 119 -19.82 2.96 8.66
CA LEU A 119 -21.28 3.13 8.78
C LEU A 119 -21.67 4.36 9.60
N VAL A 120 -20.88 4.71 10.62
CA VAL A 120 -21.07 5.97 11.36
C VAL A 120 -20.73 7.15 10.46
N ALA A 121 -19.59 7.09 9.76
CA ALA A 121 -19.14 8.17 8.88
C ALA A 121 -20.13 8.41 7.73
N SER A 122 -20.74 7.37 7.16
CA SER A 122 -21.69 7.49 6.03
C SER A 122 -22.96 8.28 6.36
N ARG A 123 -23.26 8.54 7.63
CA ARG A 123 -24.41 9.33 8.10
C ARG A 123 -24.09 10.81 8.30
N LEU A 124 -22.84 11.21 8.15
CA LEU A 124 -22.44 12.61 8.18
C LEU A 124 -22.97 13.32 6.93
N ARG A 125 -23.36 14.58 7.10
CA ARG A 125 -24.07 15.36 6.06
C ARG A 125 -23.13 15.80 4.95
N ASP A 126 -21.92 16.20 5.33
CA ASP A 126 -20.92 16.74 4.41
C ASP A 126 -19.84 15.69 4.12
N VAL A 127 -19.46 15.59 2.84
CA VAL A 127 -18.41 14.67 2.38
C VAL A 127 -17.07 14.96 3.06
N ALA A 128 -16.82 16.23 3.43
CA ALA A 128 -15.65 16.64 4.19
C ALA A 128 -15.65 16.05 5.62
N ASP A 129 -16.81 15.98 6.27
CA ASP A 129 -16.94 15.41 7.61
C ASP A 129 -16.73 13.89 7.58
N VAL A 130 -17.24 13.22 6.54
CA VAL A 130 -16.97 11.78 6.28
C VAL A 130 -15.46 11.55 6.17
N ALA A 131 -14.78 12.36 5.36
CA ALA A 131 -13.33 12.29 5.17
C ALA A 131 -12.59 12.53 6.48
N ALA A 132 -12.99 13.55 7.24
CA ALA A 132 -12.37 13.96 8.49
C ALA A 132 -12.51 12.89 9.57
N GLN A 133 -13.70 12.29 9.72
CA GLN A 133 -13.94 11.24 10.70
C GLN A 133 -13.12 9.98 10.38
N LEU A 134 -13.12 9.52 9.13
CA LEU A 134 -12.32 8.36 8.72
C LEU A 134 -10.82 8.63 8.85
N LEU A 135 -10.36 9.81 8.45
CA LEU A 135 -8.97 10.23 8.60
C LEU A 135 -8.56 10.26 10.08
N LEU A 136 -9.40 10.83 10.94
CA LEU A 136 -9.17 10.90 12.38
C LEU A 136 -9.08 9.50 12.99
N SER A 137 -10.03 8.60 12.66
CA SER A 137 -10.01 7.22 13.14
C SER A 137 -8.74 6.47 12.72
N LEU A 138 -8.34 6.58 11.45
CA LEU A 138 -7.15 5.91 10.91
C LEU A 138 -5.85 6.50 11.48
N LEU A 139 -5.75 7.82 11.63
CA LEU A 139 -4.58 8.47 12.23
C LEU A 139 -4.45 8.14 13.72
N ALA A 140 -5.58 8.06 14.45
CA ALA A 140 -5.57 7.64 15.85
C ALA A 140 -5.07 6.20 15.99
N PHE A 141 -5.59 5.28 15.17
CA PHE A 141 -5.12 3.90 15.13
C PHE A 141 -3.63 3.81 14.78
N ALA A 142 -3.19 4.53 13.74
CA ALA A 142 -1.80 4.53 13.31
C ALA A 142 -0.86 5.02 14.41
N LYS A 143 -1.20 6.14 15.05
CA LYS A 143 -0.40 6.74 16.15
C LYS A 143 -0.28 5.81 17.36
N ILE A 144 -1.32 5.04 17.66
CA ILE A 144 -1.31 4.06 18.77
C ILE A 144 -0.41 2.86 18.43
N ASN A 145 -0.40 2.41 17.17
CA ASN A 145 0.27 1.16 16.77
C ASN A 145 1.70 1.34 16.21
N GLY A 146 2.16 2.57 15.96
CA GLY A 146 3.59 2.80 15.68
C GLY A 146 3.90 4.11 14.95
N PRO A 147 5.18 4.53 14.95
CA PRO A 147 5.68 5.62 14.13
C PRO A 147 5.87 5.15 12.68
N TRP A 148 4.79 5.17 11.89
CA TRP A 148 4.81 4.74 10.47
C TRP A 148 5.68 5.61 9.57
N ASP A 149 6.03 6.81 10.02
CA ASP A 149 6.91 7.72 9.29
C ASP A 149 8.38 7.23 9.28
N GLU A 150 8.75 6.32 10.20
CA GLU A 150 10.10 5.75 10.34
C GLU A 150 10.28 4.42 9.60
N ALA A 151 9.20 3.78 9.15
CA ALA A 151 9.23 2.47 8.48
C ALA A 151 9.83 2.51 7.05
N VAL A 152 10.29 3.68 6.60
CA VAL A 152 10.95 3.88 5.31
C VAL A 152 12.42 3.46 5.46
N PRO A 153 12.87 2.35 4.84
CA PRO A 153 14.26 1.94 4.91
C PRO A 153 15.15 3.03 4.31
N ARG A 154 16.18 3.49 5.04
CA ARG A 154 17.18 4.46 4.55
C ARG A 154 18.17 3.83 3.55
N LEU A 155 17.69 2.97 2.66
CA LEU A 155 18.51 2.20 1.73
C LEU A 155 19.44 3.07 0.87
N GLY A 156 19.06 4.32 0.59
CA GLY A 156 19.86 5.24 -0.22
C GLY A 156 20.95 6.02 0.54
N GLN A 157 20.93 6.07 1.87
CA GLN A 157 21.98 6.71 2.66
C GLN A 157 23.08 5.71 3.01
N ASP A 158 22.70 4.51 3.45
CA ASP A 158 23.66 3.49 3.90
C ASP A 158 24.51 2.92 2.75
N MET A 159 24.00 2.91 1.50
CA MET A 159 24.76 2.46 0.32
C MET A 159 25.67 3.53 -0.32
N ARG A 160 25.57 4.80 0.10
CA ARG A 160 26.45 5.87 -0.39
C ARG A 160 27.65 6.11 0.53
N GLU A 161 27.61 5.56 1.73
CA GLU A 161 28.65 5.67 2.77
C GLU A 161 29.51 4.40 2.89
N ALA A 162 29.25 3.38 2.07
CA ALA A 162 30.03 2.15 1.93
C ALA A 162 30.80 2.12 0.60
#